data_AF-A0A7Y5UY95-F1
#
_entry.id   AF-A0A7Y5UY95-F1
#
_cell.length_a   1.000
_cell.length_b   1.000
_cell.length_c   1.000
_cell.angle_alpha   90.00
_cell.angle_beta   90.00
_cell.angle_gamma   90.00
#
_symmetry.space_group_name_H-M   'P 1'
#
loop_
_entity.id
_entity.type
_entity.pdbx_description
1 polymer ?
#
loop_
_entity_poly.entity_id
_entity_poly.type
_entity_poly.pdbx_seq_one_letter_code
_entity_poly.pdbx_strand_id
1 'polypeptide(L)'
;AGETTWVGEQRDGSLFEQVTAGGLPLGRLVFAVHQKIGGQDQWVETDTVESMRLQEQRDAWLLEAVVSRKGQGTAITAVDDVGQMAVPASAPAAFRATVRAVVFREGGLALVRPLSIENTDRRPWELVEAFWFCRPAIGGSPADDQPGGPKVPNYYTSAPFWTDAKLGGVFAAAAPAGTWQIQFWQNPSGGFHPDARFDVHQQLASGATWQAAAVPYLWIYAARDAGSWRSLASRVRQSARLLVGH
;
A
#
# COMPACT_ATOMS: atom_id res chain seq x y z
N ALA A 1 -20.74 10.12 -9.91
CA ALA A 1 -19.98 9.48 -8.81
C ALA A 1 -19.58 10.58 -7.85
N GLY A 2 -19.68 10.37 -6.54
CA GLY A 2 -19.22 11.38 -5.57
C GLY A 2 -17.72 11.60 -5.66
N GLU A 3 -17.25 12.77 -5.24
CA GLU A 3 -15.84 13.14 -5.20
C GLU A 3 -15.06 12.19 -4.27
N THR A 4 -13.86 11.78 -4.68
CA THR A 4 -12.93 10.99 -3.86
C THR A 4 -11.90 11.94 -3.25
N THR A 5 -11.74 11.89 -1.93
CA THR A 5 -10.79 12.74 -1.21
C THR A 5 -9.67 11.89 -0.62
N TRP A 6 -8.44 12.39 -0.75
CA TRP A 6 -7.23 11.80 -0.17
C TRP A 6 -6.61 12.82 0.77
N VAL A 7 -6.63 12.54 2.07
CA VAL A 7 -6.11 13.45 3.10
C VAL A 7 -4.73 12.97 3.53
N GLY A 8 -3.70 13.75 3.17
CA GLY A 8 -2.32 13.55 3.61
C GLY A 8 -1.84 14.79 4.37
N GLU A 9 -1.17 14.56 5.50
CA GLU A 9 -0.65 15.61 6.37
C GLU A 9 0.78 15.29 6.81
N GLN A 10 1.62 16.30 6.94
CA GLN A 10 2.98 16.16 7.46
C GLN A 10 2.94 16.04 8.99
N ARG A 11 2.72 14.81 9.49
CA ARG A 11 2.60 14.47 10.91
C ARG A 11 2.93 13.00 11.16
N ASP A 12 2.86 12.58 12.42
CA ASP A 12 2.85 11.15 12.77
C ASP A 12 1.59 10.49 12.18
N GLY A 13 1.78 9.41 11.43
CA GLY A 13 0.75 8.71 10.66
C GLY A 13 1.24 8.16 9.32
N SER A 14 0.27 7.83 8.49
CA SER A 14 0.35 7.28 7.14
C SER A 14 0.40 8.39 6.10
N LEU A 15 0.84 8.06 4.88
CA LEU A 15 0.87 9.03 3.77
C LEU A 15 -0.52 9.63 3.49
N PHE A 16 -1.54 8.78 3.41
CA PHE A 16 -2.93 9.22 3.37
C PHE A 16 -3.68 8.61 4.55
N GLU A 17 -3.91 9.43 5.57
CA GLU A 17 -4.60 9.05 6.81
C GLU A 17 -6.09 8.77 6.61
N GLN A 18 -6.67 9.42 5.60
CA GLN A 18 -8.07 9.21 5.27
C GLN A 18 -8.27 9.23 3.75
N VAL A 19 -8.87 8.16 3.24
CA VAL A 19 -9.39 8.06 1.88
C VAL A 19 -10.91 7.95 1.98
N THR A 20 -11.63 8.85 1.32
CA THR A 20 -13.09 8.85 1.27
C THR A 20 -13.58 8.85 -0.17
N ALA A 21 -14.74 8.25 -0.42
CA ALA A 21 -15.40 8.30 -1.72
C ALA A 21 -16.88 8.66 -1.56
N GLY A 22 -17.27 9.81 -2.12
CA GLY A 22 -18.62 10.35 -1.95
C GLY A 22 -19.04 10.45 -0.48
N GLY A 23 -18.14 10.87 0.40
CA GLY A 23 -18.36 10.98 1.85
C GLY A 23 -18.31 9.67 2.64
N LEU A 24 -18.15 8.51 2.00
CA LEU A 24 -17.93 7.23 2.69
C LEU A 24 -16.43 7.10 3.04
N PRO A 25 -16.04 6.98 4.32
CA PRO A 25 -14.67 6.59 4.68
C PRO A 25 -14.38 5.19 4.12
N LEU A 26 -13.18 5.01 3.54
CA LEU A 26 -12.74 3.72 3.00
C LEU A 26 -11.56 3.14 3.77
N GLY A 27 -10.70 4.00 4.33
CA GLY A 27 -9.52 3.57 5.08
C GLY A 27 -8.36 4.53 4.91
N ARG A 28 -7.13 3.99 5.02
CA ARG A 28 -5.87 4.72 4.90
C ARG A 28 -4.89 3.99 3.97
N LEU A 29 -3.99 4.74 3.35
CA LEU A 29 -2.93 4.20 2.51
C LEU A 29 -1.57 4.44 3.18
N VAL A 30 -0.86 3.35 3.45
CA VAL A 30 0.41 3.36 4.18
C VAL A 30 1.49 2.60 3.42
N PHE A 31 2.71 3.11 3.48
CA PHE A 31 3.89 2.42 2.94
C PHE A 31 4.47 1.49 4.02
N ALA A 32 4.93 0.31 3.62
CA ALA A 32 5.53 -0.63 4.55
C ALA A 32 6.70 -1.37 3.89
N VAL A 33 7.56 -1.95 4.73
CA VAL A 33 8.66 -2.81 4.29
C VAL A 33 8.65 -4.11 5.06
N HIS A 34 9.14 -5.15 4.41
CA HIS A 34 9.57 -6.38 5.05
C HIS A 34 11.09 -6.30 5.24
N GLN A 35 11.50 -6.25 6.50
CA GLN A 35 12.90 -6.25 6.90
C GLN A 35 13.27 -7.59 7.52
N LYS A 36 14.47 -8.07 7.23
CA LYS A 36 15.09 -9.19 7.94
C LYS A 36 16.25 -8.69 8.80
N ILE A 37 16.09 -8.82 10.11
CA ILE A 37 17.06 -8.34 11.11
C ILE A 37 17.58 -9.53 11.89
N GLY A 38 18.90 -9.79 11.80
CA GLY A 38 19.50 -10.94 12.48
C GLY A 38 18.86 -12.29 12.10
N GLY A 39 18.31 -12.39 10.89
CA GLY A 39 17.62 -13.58 10.39
C GLY A 39 16.11 -13.64 10.69
N GLN A 40 15.55 -12.71 11.46
CA GLN A 40 14.10 -12.65 11.74
C GLN A 40 13.38 -11.70 10.79
N ASP A 41 12.31 -12.20 10.18
CA ASP A 41 11.39 -11.44 9.33
C ASP A 41 10.46 -10.56 10.15
N GLN A 42 10.32 -9.29 9.72
CA GLN A 42 9.46 -8.30 10.34
C GLN A 42 8.78 -7.43 9.26
N TRP A 43 7.46 -7.32 9.31
CA TRP A 43 6.69 -6.41 8.47
C TRP A 43 6.34 -5.16 9.26
N VAL A 44 6.73 -4.00 8.73
CA VAL A 44 6.66 -2.73 9.45
C VAL A 44 6.14 -1.61 8.56
N GLU A 45 5.10 -0.93 9.05
CA GLU A 45 4.57 0.28 8.43
C GLU A 45 5.42 1.50 8.78
N THR A 46 5.44 2.47 7.88
CA THR A 46 5.83 3.84 8.24
C THR A 46 4.82 4.42 9.22
N ASP A 47 5.31 5.20 10.18
CA ASP A 47 4.50 5.84 11.21
C ASP A 47 4.64 7.37 11.24
N THR A 48 5.40 7.93 10.30
CA THR A 48 5.65 9.37 10.23
C THR A 48 5.72 9.83 8.77
N VAL A 49 5.11 10.98 8.48
CA VAL A 49 5.33 11.76 7.27
C VAL A 49 6.24 12.94 7.63
N GLU A 50 7.52 12.86 7.26
CA GLU A 50 8.53 13.85 7.64
C GLU A 50 8.47 15.12 6.80
N SER A 51 8.12 15.00 5.53
CA SER A 51 7.95 16.14 4.62
C SER A 51 7.05 15.76 3.45
N MET A 52 6.41 16.78 2.88
CA MET A 52 5.57 16.66 1.68
C MET A 52 5.83 17.83 0.74
N ARG A 53 5.91 17.53 -0.55
CA ARG A 53 5.92 18.52 -1.62
C ARG A 53 4.76 18.23 -2.56
N LEU A 54 3.82 19.16 -2.61
CA LEU A 54 2.66 19.10 -3.49
C LEU A 54 2.89 19.99 -4.71
N GLN A 55 2.59 19.47 -5.89
CA GLN A 55 2.54 20.21 -7.14
C GLN A 55 1.17 20.02 -7.77
N GLU A 56 0.46 21.13 -7.99
CA GLU A 56 -0.82 21.09 -8.66
C GLU A 56 -0.65 20.96 -10.16
N GLN A 57 -1.40 20.03 -10.76
CA GLN A 57 -1.58 19.91 -12.19
C GLN A 57 -3.06 20.15 -12.52
N ARG A 58 -3.36 20.28 -13.81
CA ARG A 58 -4.73 20.47 -14.30
C ARG A 58 -5.68 19.37 -13.80
N ASP A 59 -5.29 18.10 -13.98
CA ASP A 59 -6.17 16.95 -13.74
C ASP A 59 -5.74 16.09 -12.54
N ALA A 60 -4.64 16.46 -11.87
CA ALA A 60 -4.06 15.69 -10.77
C ALA A 60 -3.26 16.57 -9.81
N TRP A 61 -2.92 15.99 -8.66
CA TRP A 61 -1.88 16.48 -7.77
C TRP A 61 -0.70 15.52 -7.79
N LEU A 62 0.50 16.04 -7.98
CA LEU A 62 1.73 15.29 -7.81
C LEU A 62 2.27 15.56 -6.39
N LEU A 63 2.33 14.51 -5.59
CA LEU A 63 2.86 14.52 -4.24
C LEU A 63 4.17 13.73 -4.20
N GLU A 64 5.21 14.33 -3.66
CA GLU A 64 6.38 13.59 -3.17
C GLU A 64 6.47 13.76 -1.67
N ALA A 65 6.72 12.66 -0.97
CA ALA A 65 6.80 12.67 0.48
C ALA A 65 8.00 11.87 0.96
N VAL A 66 8.52 12.26 2.11
CA VAL A 66 9.43 11.45 2.90
C VAL A 66 8.62 10.85 4.03
N VAL A 67 8.50 9.53 4.04
CA VAL A 67 7.83 8.76 5.09
C VAL A 67 8.87 7.95 5.85
N SER A 68 8.66 7.70 7.14
CA SER A 68 9.63 6.97 7.94
C SER A 68 9.02 6.11 9.02
N ARG A 69 9.86 5.21 9.52
CA ARG A 69 9.65 4.41 10.72
C ARG A 69 10.79 4.75 11.68
N LYS A 70 10.46 5.27 12.87
CA LYS A 70 11.46 5.75 13.84
C LYS A 70 12.17 4.66 14.66
N GLY A 71 11.93 3.37 14.37
CA GLY A 71 12.57 2.23 15.06
C GLY A 71 11.95 1.84 16.41
N GLN A 72 10.79 2.41 16.75
CA GLN A 72 9.98 2.01 17.90
C GLN A 72 8.60 1.51 17.43
N GLY A 73 7.94 0.68 18.24
CA GLY A 73 6.61 0.15 17.95
C GLY A 73 6.59 -1.34 17.62
N THR A 74 5.40 -1.85 17.32
CA THR A 74 5.14 -3.27 17.04
C THR A 74 5.51 -3.62 15.60
N ALA A 75 6.20 -4.74 15.41
CA ALA A 75 6.29 -5.43 14.12
C ALA A 75 5.27 -6.57 14.09
N ILE A 76 4.81 -6.93 12.89
CA ILE A 76 4.30 -8.28 12.66
C ILE A 76 5.51 -9.16 12.38
N THR A 77 5.61 -10.30 13.05
CA THR A 77 6.64 -11.32 12.81
C THR A 77 6.04 -12.51 12.08
N ALA A 78 6.90 -13.42 11.61
CA ALA A 78 6.45 -14.65 10.97
C ALA A 78 5.48 -15.42 11.88
N VAL A 79 4.44 -15.99 11.26
CA VAL A 79 3.48 -16.87 11.94
C VAL A 79 3.84 -18.33 11.67
N ASP A 80 3.69 -19.18 12.68
CA ASP A 80 3.81 -20.62 12.52
C ASP A 80 2.52 -21.25 11.95
N ASP A 81 2.53 -22.58 11.79
CA ASP A 81 1.41 -23.34 11.23
C ASP A 81 0.13 -23.28 12.07
N VAL A 82 0.21 -22.83 13.34
CA VAL A 82 -0.94 -22.64 14.23
C VAL A 82 -1.34 -21.17 14.36
N GLY A 83 -0.74 -20.28 13.57
CA GLY A 83 -1.05 -18.86 13.50
C GLY A 83 -0.45 -18.02 14.63
N GLN A 84 0.50 -18.57 15.39
CA GLN A 84 1.20 -17.85 16.45
C GLN A 84 2.37 -17.05 15.87
N MET A 85 2.42 -15.75 16.18
CA MET A 85 3.54 -14.89 15.82
C MET A 85 4.80 -15.27 16.61
N ALA A 86 5.93 -15.35 15.90
CA ALA A 86 7.24 -15.54 16.53
C ALA A 86 7.55 -14.38 17.48
N VAL A 87 8.11 -14.68 18.66
CA VAL A 87 8.50 -13.65 19.62
C VAL A 87 9.55 -12.72 18.96
N PRO A 88 9.34 -11.38 18.94
CA PRO A 88 10.31 -10.46 18.38
C PRO A 88 11.65 -10.58 19.12
N ALA A 89 12.71 -10.97 18.40
CA ALA A 89 14.07 -11.04 18.94
C ALA A 89 14.70 -9.64 19.04
N SER A 90 14.18 -8.68 18.28
CA SER A 90 14.58 -7.27 18.35
C SER A 90 13.44 -6.34 17.90
N ALA A 91 13.52 -5.06 18.28
CA ALA A 91 12.63 -4.03 17.77
C ALA A 91 12.84 -3.80 16.26
N PRO A 92 11.80 -3.31 15.55
CA PRO A 92 11.92 -2.84 14.18
C PRO A 92 13.16 -2.02 13.91
N ALA A 93 13.78 -2.18 12.73
CA ALA A 93 14.77 -1.23 12.27
C ALA A 93 14.11 0.09 11.87
N ALA A 94 14.78 1.20 12.17
CA ALA A 94 14.41 2.50 11.63
C ALA A 94 14.75 2.59 10.14
N PHE A 95 13.85 3.20 9.37
CA PHE A 95 14.08 3.47 7.96
C PHE A 95 13.34 4.73 7.51
N ARG A 96 13.78 5.27 6.37
CA ARG A 96 13.11 6.36 5.67
C ARG A 96 12.88 5.95 4.22
N ALA A 97 11.73 6.30 3.66
CA ALA A 97 11.46 6.11 2.23
C ALA A 97 11.03 7.44 1.60
N THR A 98 11.57 7.72 0.42
CA THR A 98 11.00 8.76 -0.45
C THR A 98 9.97 8.09 -1.33
N VAL A 99 8.74 8.60 -1.34
CA VAL A 99 7.62 8.06 -2.12
C VAL A 99 7.02 9.14 -3.00
N ARG A 100 6.35 8.72 -4.07
CA ARG A 100 5.61 9.60 -4.97
C ARG A 100 4.19 9.09 -5.16
N ALA A 101 3.23 10.00 -5.10
CA ALA A 101 1.84 9.79 -5.44
C ALA A 101 1.38 10.76 -6.54
N VAL A 102 0.60 10.28 -7.50
CA VAL A 102 -0.17 11.10 -8.45
C VAL A 102 -1.64 10.86 -8.16
N VAL A 103 -2.31 11.85 -7.57
CA VAL A 103 -3.72 11.75 -7.17
C VAL A 103 -4.56 12.45 -8.21
N PHE A 104 -5.39 11.71 -8.95
CA PHE A 104 -6.25 12.31 -9.97
C PHE A 104 -7.45 12.99 -9.31
N ARG A 105 -7.82 14.17 -9.81
CA ARG A 105 -8.95 14.96 -9.31
C ARG A 105 -10.28 14.24 -9.53
N GLU A 106 -10.37 13.42 -10.57
CA GLU A 106 -11.56 12.65 -10.92
C GLU A 106 -11.31 11.15 -10.96
N GLY A 107 -12.38 10.38 -10.75
CA GLY A 107 -12.37 8.94 -10.95
C GLY A 107 -11.72 8.13 -9.83
N GLY A 108 -11.30 8.75 -8.72
CA GLY A 108 -10.87 8.05 -7.51
C GLY A 108 -9.58 7.23 -7.67
N LEU A 109 -8.72 7.62 -8.61
CA LEU A 109 -7.46 6.94 -8.89
C LEU A 109 -6.29 7.72 -8.26
N ALA A 110 -5.42 7.00 -7.57
CA ALA A 110 -4.08 7.46 -7.23
C ALA A 110 -3.04 6.48 -7.78
N LEU A 111 -1.91 6.99 -8.26
CA LEU A 111 -0.75 6.19 -8.64
C LEU A 111 0.33 6.37 -7.59
N VAL A 112 0.87 5.31 -7.02
CA VAL A 112 1.88 5.39 -5.96
C VAL A 112 3.11 4.55 -6.30
N ARG A 113 4.29 5.01 -5.89
CA ARG A 113 5.53 4.22 -5.94
C ARG A 113 6.56 4.71 -4.94
N PRO A 114 7.44 3.84 -4.43
CA PRO A 114 8.68 4.28 -3.80
C PRO A 114 9.63 4.88 -4.84
N LEU A 115 10.50 5.77 -4.37
CA LEU A 115 11.63 6.33 -5.12
C LEU A 115 12.95 5.85 -4.51
N SER A 116 13.03 5.80 -3.18
CA SER A 116 14.19 5.28 -2.45
C SER A 116 13.79 4.78 -1.07
N ILE A 117 14.62 3.91 -0.48
CA ILE A 117 14.51 3.44 0.91
C ILE A 117 15.90 3.48 1.54
N GLU A 118 16.05 4.23 2.62
CA GLU A 118 17.27 4.44 3.39
C GLU A 118 17.18 3.69 4.73
N ASN A 119 18.21 2.92 5.07
CA ASN A 119 18.38 2.40 6.43
C ASN A 119 18.91 3.50 7.35
N THR A 120 18.07 3.99 8.26
CA THR A 120 18.43 5.00 9.27
C THR A 120 18.74 4.38 10.63
N ASP A 121 18.59 3.07 10.78
CA ASP A 121 19.02 2.31 11.95
C ASP A 121 20.55 2.18 12.00
N ARG A 122 21.10 1.91 13.19
CA ARG A 122 22.52 1.60 13.36
C ARG A 122 22.84 0.17 12.93
N ARG A 123 21.85 -0.72 13.00
CA ARG A 123 21.97 -2.13 12.62
C ARG A 123 21.83 -2.29 11.11
N PRO A 124 22.62 -3.17 10.48
CA PRO A 124 22.32 -3.62 9.13
C PRO A 124 21.06 -4.51 9.15
N TRP A 125 20.28 -4.43 8.07
CA TRP A 125 19.14 -5.32 7.83
C TRP A 125 18.93 -5.53 6.32
N GLU A 126 18.26 -6.60 5.95
CA GLU A 126 17.91 -6.88 4.57
C GLU A 126 16.52 -6.33 4.27
N LEU A 127 16.41 -5.48 3.25
CA LEU A 127 15.15 -5.11 2.64
C LEU A 127 14.70 -6.25 1.73
N VAL A 128 13.76 -7.05 2.22
CA VAL A 128 13.26 -8.23 1.51
C VAL A 128 12.22 -7.81 0.49
N GLU A 129 11.19 -7.07 0.92
CA GLU A 129 10.06 -6.62 0.10
C GLU A 129 9.63 -5.20 0.52
N ALA A 130 8.91 -4.51 -0.35
CA ALA A 130 8.22 -3.26 -0.03
C ALA A 130 6.76 -3.30 -0.47
N PHE A 131 5.91 -2.56 0.24
CA PHE A 131 4.46 -2.67 0.17
C PHE A 131 3.76 -1.31 0.13
N TRP A 132 2.57 -1.31 -0.47
CA TRP A 132 1.52 -0.34 -0.17
C TRP A 132 0.32 -1.07 0.42
N PHE A 133 -0.04 -0.72 1.65
CA PHE A 133 -1.19 -1.30 2.31
C PHE A 133 -2.41 -0.38 2.20
N CYS A 134 -3.44 -0.88 1.52
CA CYS A 134 -4.79 -0.32 1.58
C CYS A 134 -5.47 -0.83 2.86
N ARG A 135 -5.21 -0.17 4.00
CA ARG A 135 -5.79 -0.56 5.30
C ARG A 135 -7.26 -0.13 5.33
N PRO A 136 -8.21 -1.06 5.37
CA PRO A 136 -9.61 -0.70 5.25
C PRO A 136 -10.17 -0.23 6.59
N ALA A 137 -11.14 0.66 6.53
CA ALA A 137 -12.01 1.06 7.63
C ALA A 137 -13.29 1.64 7.02
N ILE A 138 -14.01 0.83 6.24
CA ILE A 138 -15.15 1.32 5.46
C ILE A 138 -16.28 1.73 6.41
N GLY A 139 -16.83 2.93 6.21
CA GLY A 139 -17.77 3.50 7.18
C GLY A 139 -17.11 3.93 8.51
N GLY A 140 -15.78 3.94 8.59
CA GLY A 140 -15.01 4.34 9.76
C GLY A 140 -14.57 3.20 10.67
N SER A 141 -14.85 1.94 10.32
CA SER A 141 -14.47 0.76 11.10
C SER A 141 -14.14 -0.42 10.19
N PRO A 142 -13.13 -1.26 10.50
CA PRO A 142 -12.82 -2.44 9.71
C PRO A 142 -13.72 -3.65 9.99
N ALA A 143 -14.63 -3.57 10.97
CA ALA A 143 -15.30 -4.76 11.51
C ALA A 143 -16.10 -5.59 10.49
N ASP A 144 -16.74 -4.93 9.51
CA ASP A 144 -17.55 -5.55 8.46
C ASP A 144 -16.82 -5.57 7.09
N ASP A 145 -15.55 -5.16 7.06
CA ASP A 145 -14.74 -5.12 5.85
C ASP A 145 -14.32 -6.53 5.43
N GLN A 146 -14.45 -6.82 4.14
CA GLN A 146 -14.17 -8.14 3.57
C GLN A 146 -13.48 -8.04 2.21
N PRO A 147 -12.70 -9.06 1.81
CA PRO A 147 -12.09 -9.06 0.49
C PRO A 147 -13.17 -9.25 -0.59
N GLY A 148 -13.15 -8.36 -1.57
CA GLY A 148 -13.94 -8.41 -2.78
C GLY A 148 -13.11 -8.71 -4.02
N GLY A 149 -13.79 -8.97 -5.13
CA GLY A 149 -13.17 -9.32 -6.41
C GLY A 149 -13.66 -10.67 -6.95
N PRO A 150 -13.26 -11.04 -8.17
CA PRO A 150 -13.62 -12.32 -8.76
C PRO A 150 -13.02 -13.48 -7.95
N LYS A 151 -13.87 -14.38 -7.46
CA LYS A 151 -13.49 -15.56 -6.64
C LYS A 151 -12.94 -16.75 -7.46
N VAL A 152 -12.69 -16.55 -8.76
CA VAL A 152 -12.35 -17.64 -9.69
C VAL A 152 -10.91 -17.46 -10.19
N PRO A 153 -10.03 -18.49 -10.08
CA PRO A 153 -8.60 -18.41 -10.37
C PRO A 153 -8.20 -17.94 -11.78
N ASN A 154 -9.11 -18.01 -12.76
CA ASN A 154 -8.81 -17.74 -14.18
C ASN A 154 -9.33 -16.40 -14.71
N TYR A 155 -9.67 -15.45 -13.84
CA TYR A 155 -10.08 -14.13 -14.31
C TYR A 155 -8.86 -13.30 -14.70
N TYR A 156 -8.71 -12.96 -15.98
CA TYR A 156 -7.61 -12.17 -16.58
C TYR A 156 -7.47 -10.73 -16.05
N THR A 157 -8.09 -10.42 -14.91
CA THR A 157 -8.03 -9.15 -14.20
C THR A 157 -8.26 -9.37 -12.72
N SER A 158 -7.17 -9.43 -11.96
CA SER A 158 -7.19 -9.35 -10.50
C SER A 158 -7.07 -7.88 -10.11
N ALA A 159 -8.21 -7.26 -9.80
CA ALA A 159 -8.22 -6.05 -8.97
C ALA A 159 -8.82 -6.48 -7.62
N PRO A 160 -8.04 -7.12 -6.73
CA PRO A 160 -8.53 -7.40 -5.38
C PRO A 160 -8.80 -6.09 -4.65
N PHE A 161 -9.84 -6.08 -3.81
CA PHE A 161 -10.25 -4.86 -3.10
C PHE A 161 -10.88 -5.19 -1.75
N TRP A 162 -10.95 -4.19 -0.87
CA TRP A 162 -11.82 -4.22 0.29
C TRP A 162 -13.17 -3.60 -0.02
N THR A 163 -14.21 -4.17 0.57
CA THR A 163 -15.60 -3.70 0.48
C THR A 163 -16.35 -4.06 1.76
N ASP A 164 -17.45 -3.37 2.01
CA ASP A 164 -18.43 -3.69 3.04
C ASP A 164 -19.74 -4.09 2.34
N ALA A 165 -20.34 -5.21 2.75
CA ALA A 165 -21.54 -5.72 2.09
C ALA A 165 -22.77 -4.81 2.22
N LYS A 166 -22.85 -4.02 3.29
CA LYS A 166 -23.97 -3.10 3.60
C LYS A 166 -23.71 -1.71 3.06
N LEU A 167 -22.49 -1.19 3.24
CA LEU A 167 -22.10 0.17 2.89
C LEU A 167 -21.57 0.30 1.45
N GLY A 168 -21.14 -0.81 0.85
CA GLY A 168 -20.47 -0.85 -0.43
C GLY A 168 -19.00 -0.47 -0.28
N GLY A 169 -18.54 0.45 -1.14
CA GLY A 169 -17.15 0.88 -1.18
C GLY A 169 -16.24 -0.08 -1.94
N VAL A 170 -15.21 0.49 -2.56
CA VAL A 170 -14.10 -0.22 -3.18
C VAL A 170 -12.83 0.50 -2.76
N PHE A 171 -11.95 -0.21 -2.05
CA PHE A 171 -10.57 0.24 -1.84
C PHE A 171 -9.61 -0.83 -2.38
N ALA A 172 -9.07 -0.57 -3.57
CA ALA A 172 -8.40 -1.58 -4.39
C ALA A 172 -6.97 -1.19 -4.72
N ALA A 173 -6.17 -2.20 -5.03
CA ALA A 173 -4.89 -2.04 -5.69
C ALA A 173 -4.89 -2.82 -7.02
N ALA A 174 -4.21 -2.27 -8.03
CA ALA A 174 -4.01 -2.92 -9.32
C ALA A 174 -2.68 -2.51 -9.95
N ALA A 175 -2.12 -3.37 -10.80
CA ALA A 175 -0.93 -3.06 -11.56
C ALA A 175 -0.90 -3.88 -12.86
N PRO A 176 -0.05 -3.51 -13.85
CA PRO A 176 0.28 -4.40 -14.96
C PRO A 176 0.79 -5.76 -14.46
N ALA A 177 0.51 -6.83 -15.20
CA ALA A 177 0.94 -8.18 -14.83
C ALA A 177 2.47 -8.26 -14.65
N GLY A 178 2.91 -8.99 -13.62
CA GLY A 178 4.33 -9.20 -13.32
C GLY A 178 5.05 -8.01 -12.68
N THR A 179 4.36 -6.89 -12.41
CA THR A 179 4.99 -5.71 -11.81
C THR A 179 4.82 -5.60 -10.30
N TRP A 180 3.67 -6.04 -9.79
CA TRP A 180 3.33 -6.10 -8.38
C TRP A 180 2.61 -7.40 -8.10
N GLN A 181 2.88 -8.00 -6.95
CA GLN A 181 2.09 -9.09 -6.39
C GLN A 181 1.00 -8.47 -5.53
N ILE A 182 -0.27 -8.74 -5.85
CA ILE A 182 -1.41 -8.08 -5.19
C ILE A 182 -2.40 -9.13 -4.69
N GLN A 183 -2.61 -9.17 -3.38
CA GLN A 183 -3.54 -10.09 -2.72
C GLN A 183 -4.21 -9.41 -1.52
N PHE A 184 -5.54 -9.53 -1.41
CA PHE A 184 -6.31 -8.99 -0.29
C PHE A 184 -6.99 -10.16 0.41
N TRP A 185 -6.67 -10.37 1.68
CA TRP A 185 -7.19 -11.51 2.45
C TRP A 185 -7.20 -11.21 3.95
N GLN A 186 -8.02 -11.95 4.69
CA GLN A 186 -8.04 -11.91 6.15
C GLN A 186 -7.42 -13.21 6.67
N ASN A 187 -6.55 -13.10 7.66
CA ASN A 187 -6.06 -14.30 8.35
C ASN A 187 -7.08 -14.80 9.39
N PRO A 188 -6.93 -16.03 9.91
CA PRO A 188 -7.86 -16.59 10.90
C PRO A 188 -7.99 -15.78 12.20
N SER A 189 -7.00 -14.94 12.54
CA SER A 189 -7.04 -14.06 13.70
C SER A 189 -7.70 -12.70 13.43
N GLY A 190 -8.28 -12.50 12.23
CA GLY A 190 -8.98 -11.27 11.85
C GLY A 190 -8.06 -10.14 11.37
N GLY A 191 -6.77 -10.41 11.20
CA GLY A 191 -5.81 -9.49 10.62
C GLY A 191 -6.05 -9.29 9.12
N PHE A 192 -6.05 -8.04 8.68
CA PHE A 192 -6.18 -7.64 7.28
C PHE A 192 -4.82 -7.68 6.60
N HIS A 193 -4.76 -8.28 5.41
CA HIS A 193 -3.55 -8.36 4.59
C HIS A 193 -3.82 -7.77 3.21
N PRO A 194 -3.66 -6.44 3.04
CA PRO A 194 -3.81 -5.74 1.78
C PRO A 194 -2.49 -5.72 1.00
N ASP A 195 -1.96 -6.90 0.72
CA ASP A 195 -0.59 -7.06 0.25
C ASP A 195 -0.48 -6.65 -1.22
N ALA A 196 -0.06 -5.41 -1.48
CA ALA A 196 0.43 -4.98 -2.78
C ALA A 196 1.95 -4.77 -2.66
N ARG A 197 2.73 -5.73 -3.14
CA ARG A 197 4.18 -5.80 -2.91
C ARG A 197 5.01 -6.04 -4.17
N PHE A 198 6.31 -5.81 -4.03
CA PHE A 198 7.35 -6.29 -4.94
C PHE A 198 8.60 -6.68 -4.14
N ASP A 199 9.41 -7.56 -4.73
CA ASP A 199 10.58 -8.14 -4.07
C ASP A 199 11.82 -7.27 -4.32
N VAL A 200 12.72 -7.21 -3.33
CA VAL A 200 13.94 -6.38 -3.37
C VAL A 200 15.20 -7.19 -3.07
N HIS A 201 15.22 -7.92 -1.95
CA HIS A 201 16.37 -8.72 -1.49
C HIS A 201 17.72 -7.98 -1.49
N GLN A 202 17.77 -6.84 -0.80
CA GLN A 202 18.97 -6.01 -0.70
C GLN A 202 19.43 -5.86 0.75
N GLN A 203 20.67 -6.21 1.03
CA GLN A 203 21.31 -5.86 2.30
C GLN A 203 21.55 -4.35 2.36
N LEU A 204 21.07 -3.70 3.42
CA LEU A 204 21.28 -2.28 3.71
C LEU A 204 22.14 -2.13 4.98
N ALA A 205 23.37 -1.65 4.80
CA ALA A 205 24.16 -1.13 5.91
C ALA A 205 23.53 0.15 6.48
N SER A 206 23.94 0.58 7.68
CA SER A 206 23.50 1.86 8.24
C SER A 206 23.86 3.01 7.29
N GLY A 207 22.89 3.87 6.98
CA GLY A 207 23.00 4.97 6.02
C GLY A 207 22.95 4.54 4.54
N ALA A 208 22.88 3.24 4.24
CA ALA A 208 22.75 2.79 2.86
C ALA A 208 21.33 3.05 2.33
N THR A 209 21.24 3.41 1.05
CA THR A 209 19.98 3.70 0.37
C THR A 209 19.82 2.78 -0.84
N TRP A 210 18.69 2.08 -0.90
CA TRP A 210 18.22 1.41 -2.10
C TRP A 210 17.41 2.37 -2.97
N GLN A 211 17.58 2.27 -4.30
CA GLN A 211 16.93 3.14 -5.28
C GLN A 211 15.87 2.36 -6.07
N ALA A 212 14.65 2.88 -6.14
CA ALA A 212 13.49 2.24 -6.76
C ALA A 212 13.33 2.60 -8.25
N ALA A 213 14.43 2.83 -8.98
CA ALA A 213 14.41 3.41 -10.31
C ALA A 213 13.50 2.64 -11.31
N ALA A 214 13.48 1.31 -11.19
CA ALA A 214 12.71 0.42 -12.06
C ALA A 214 11.30 0.10 -11.55
N VAL A 215 10.91 0.57 -10.35
CA VAL A 215 9.59 0.23 -9.77
C VAL A 215 8.49 1.02 -10.47
N PRO A 216 7.51 0.35 -11.10
CA PRO A 216 6.41 1.02 -11.77
C PRO A 216 5.37 1.49 -10.73
N TYR A 217 4.52 2.42 -11.16
CA TYR A 217 3.41 2.85 -10.32
C TYR A 217 2.42 1.72 -10.06
N LEU A 218 2.06 1.57 -8.79
CA LEU A 218 0.88 0.84 -8.33
C LEU A 218 -0.34 1.74 -8.42
N TRP A 219 -1.47 1.19 -8.84
CA TRP A 219 -2.71 1.92 -9.01
C TRP A 219 -3.60 1.65 -7.80
N ILE A 220 -3.92 2.68 -7.05
CA ILE A 220 -4.85 2.63 -5.92
C ILE A 220 -6.17 3.23 -6.35
N TYR A 221 -7.26 2.52 -6.11
CA TYR A 221 -8.58 2.95 -6.53
C TYR A 221 -9.53 3.00 -5.35
N ALA A 222 -10.25 4.10 -5.26
CA ALA A 222 -11.17 4.43 -4.19
C ALA A 222 -12.50 4.90 -4.76
N ALA A 223 -13.57 4.15 -4.52
CA ALA A 223 -14.90 4.48 -5.01
C ALA A 223 -15.99 4.04 -4.02
N ARG A 224 -17.15 4.72 -4.08
CA ARG A 224 -18.28 4.42 -3.19
C ARG A 224 -19.06 3.19 -3.63
N ASP A 225 -19.21 2.97 -4.93
CA ASP A 225 -19.99 1.85 -5.46
C ASP A 225 -19.10 0.62 -5.61
N ALA A 226 -19.49 -0.48 -4.97
CA ALA A 226 -18.83 -1.78 -5.10
C ALA A 226 -18.74 -2.22 -6.58
N GLY A 227 -19.72 -1.89 -7.44
CA GLY A 227 -19.71 -2.26 -8.86
C GLY A 227 -18.62 -1.59 -9.70
N SER A 228 -18.04 -0.49 -9.21
CA SER A 228 -17.13 0.37 -9.95
C SER A 228 -15.76 -0.26 -10.25
N TRP A 229 -15.35 -1.30 -9.50
CA TRP A 229 -14.06 -1.99 -9.71
C TRP A 229 -13.90 -2.53 -11.14
N ARG A 230 -15.01 -2.86 -11.82
CA ARG A 230 -14.97 -3.34 -13.21
C ARG A 230 -14.39 -2.30 -14.16
N SER A 231 -14.67 -1.02 -13.90
CA SER A 231 -14.13 0.09 -14.67
C SER A 231 -12.62 0.22 -14.47
N LEU A 232 -12.13 0.10 -13.23
CA LEU A 232 -10.71 0.06 -12.91
C LEU A 232 -10.02 -1.12 -13.62
N ALA A 233 -10.55 -2.33 -13.47
CA ALA A 233 -10.01 -3.53 -14.11
C ALA A 233 -9.93 -3.37 -15.64
N SER A 234 -10.93 -2.73 -16.25
CA SER A 234 -10.90 -2.43 -17.69
C SER A 234 -9.82 -1.42 -18.07
N ARG A 235 -9.65 -0.35 -17.29
CA ARG A 235 -8.63 0.67 -17.55
C ARG A 235 -7.23 0.09 -17.41
N VAL A 236 -6.96 -0.69 -16.36
CA VAL A 236 -5.66 -1.36 -16.15
C VAL A 236 -5.30 -2.26 -17.35
N ARG A 237 -6.26 -3.05 -17.86
CA ARG A 237 -6.03 -3.85 -19.08
C ARG A 237 -5.70 -3.01 -20.30
N GLN A 238 -6.46 -1.93 -20.52
CA GLN A 238 -6.24 -1.05 -21.68
C GLN A 238 -4.87 -0.38 -21.59
N SER A 239 -4.47 0.10 -20.41
CA SER A 239 -3.17 0.73 -20.20
C SER A 239 -2.00 -0.24 -20.27
N ALA A 240 -2.15 -1.48 -19.79
CA ALA A 240 -1.14 -2.51 -19.97
C ALA A 240 -0.86 -2.78 -21.46
N ARG A 241 -1.90 -2.78 -22.31
CA ARG A 241 -1.74 -2.92 -23.77
C ARG A 241 -1.02 -1.72 -24.42
N LEU A 242 -1.16 -0.53 -23.86
CA LEU A 242 -0.50 0.68 -24.36
C LEU A 242 0.97 0.79 -23.90
N LEU A 243 1.31 0.20 -22.75
CA LEU A 243 2.67 0.20 -22.19
C LEU A 243 3.54 -0.94 -22.75
N VAL A 244 2.93 -2.07 -23.12
CA VAL A 244 3.61 -3.22 -23.75
C VAL A 244 3.42 -3.17 -25.27
N GLY A 245 3.74 -2.03 -25.88
CA GLY A 245 3.53 -1.80 -27.32
C GLY A 245 3.89 -3.01 -28.20
N HIS A 246 3.04 -3.27 -29.19
CA HIS A 246 3.31 -4.16 -30.32
C HIS A 246 4.68 -3.89 -30.95
#